data_AF-A0AAF0R4G9-F1
#
_entry.id   AF-A0AAF0R4G9-F1
#
_cell.length_a   1.000
_cell.length_b   1.000
_cell.length_c   1.000
_cell.angle_alpha   90.00
_cell.angle_beta   90.00
_cell.angle_gamma   90.00
#
_symmetry.space_group_name_H-M   'P 1'
#
loop_
_entity.id
_entity.type
_entity.pdbx_description
1 polymer ?
#
loop_
_entity_poly.entity_id
_entity_poly.type
_entity_poly.pdbx_seq_one_letter_code
_entity_poly.pdbx_strand_id
1 'polypeptide(L)' 'MSLGGNVYTWGWGGSHGTFSVDGHSSGGQLGQGNDVDYIKPTKINFPRHVKALQVSCGFNHTGAIFEYS' A
#
# COMPACT_ATOMS: atom_id res chain seq x y z
N MET A 1 -14.90 -13.74 -16.67
CA MET A 1 -13.54 -13.21 -16.46
C MET A 1 -13.67 -12.00 -15.55
N SER A 2 -13.12 -12.02 -14.33
CA SER A 2 -13.19 -10.87 -13.42
C SER A 2 -12.28 -9.76 -13.92
N LEU A 3 -12.86 -8.64 -14.37
CA LEU A 3 -12.18 -7.51 -15.02
C LEU A 3 -11.49 -6.54 -14.04
N GLY A 4 -11.12 -6.98 -12.84
CA GLY A 4 -10.41 -6.12 -11.90
C GLY A 4 -9.85 -6.90 -10.72
N GLY A 5 -8.53 -7.05 -10.66
CA GLY A 5 -7.87 -7.55 -9.47
C GLY A 5 -7.91 -6.49 -8.38
N ASN A 6 -8.54 -6.77 -7.25
CA ASN A 6 -8.43 -5.91 -6.07
C ASN A 6 -7.04 -6.08 -5.47
N VAL A 7 -6.34 -4.97 -5.17
CA VAL A 7 -5.10 -4.99 -4.39
C VAL A 7 -5.42 -4.76 -2.93
N TYR A 8 -4.83 -5.56 -2.05
CA TYR A 8 -4.95 -5.41 -0.61
C TYR A 8 -3.56 -5.27 0.00
N THR A 9 -3.42 -4.40 0.99
CA THR A 9 -2.20 -4.22 1.78
C THR A 9 -2.52 -4.32 3.26
N TRP A 10 -1.54 -4.76 4.04
CA TRP A 10 -1.61 -4.86 5.50
C TRP A 10 -0.19 -4.94 6.06
N GLY A 11 -0.06 -4.79 7.38
CA GLY A 11 1.19 -4.77 8.11
C GLY A 11 1.47 -3.40 8.70
N TRP A 12 2.76 -3.10 8.82
CA TRP A 12 3.24 -1.83 9.34
C TRP A 12 3.14 -0.73 8.28
N GLY A 13 2.40 0.33 8.58
CA GLY A 13 2.18 1.49 7.72
C GLY A 13 2.99 2.72 8.12
N GLY A 14 3.72 2.65 9.23
CA GLY A 14 4.53 3.76 9.71
C GLY A 14 4.00 4.45 10.96
N SER A 15 3.19 3.81 11.80
CA SER A 15 2.71 4.49 13.01
C SER A 15 3.90 4.89 13.91
N HIS A 16 3.73 5.97 14.69
CA HIS A 16 4.76 6.69 15.49
C HIS A 16 5.64 5.86 16.47
N GLY A 17 5.56 4.53 16.48
CA GLY A 17 6.25 3.66 17.43
C GLY A 17 7.48 2.90 16.93
N THR A 18 7.87 2.97 15.65
CA THR A 18 8.83 1.98 15.09
C THR A 18 10.04 2.59 14.38
N PHE A 19 9.94 3.79 13.80
CA PHE A 19 11.08 4.59 13.32
C PHE A 19 10.57 6.00 12.97
N SER A 20 10.65 6.95 13.89
CA SER A 20 10.33 8.36 13.62
C SER A 20 11.59 9.21 13.82
N VAL A 21 11.95 9.99 12.81
CA VAL A 21 13.01 11.00 12.91
C VAL A 21 12.31 12.34 12.94
N ASP A 22 12.52 13.10 14.02
CA ASP A 22 11.96 14.45 14.20
C ASP A 22 10.42 14.54 14.06
N GLY A 23 9.70 13.50 14.50
CA GLY A 23 8.24 13.43 14.42
C GLY A 23 7.69 13.01 13.05
N HIS A 24 8.56 12.79 12.07
CA HIS A 24 8.20 12.24 10.76
C HIS A 24 8.38 10.73 10.73
N SER A 25 7.33 10.04 10.28
CA SER A 25 7.38 8.62 10.00
C SER A 25 7.91 8.37 8.58
N SER A 26 8.66 7.28 8.39
CA SER A 26 8.96 6.74 7.05
C SER A 26 7.76 6.04 6.39
N GLY A 27 6.55 6.23 6.89
CA GLY A 27 5.33 5.49 6.56
C GLY A 27 4.82 5.68 5.13
N GLY A 28 3.72 4.99 4.84
CA GLY A 28 3.02 5.03 3.55
C GLY A 28 3.35 3.87 2.61
N GLN A 29 4.19 2.92 3.02
CA GLN A 29 4.53 1.72 2.24
C GLN A 29 3.31 0.86 1.89
N LEU A 30 2.24 0.95 2.70
CA LEU A 30 1.00 0.25 2.43
C LEU A 30 0.16 0.91 1.34
N GLY A 31 0.49 2.10 0.87
CA GLY A 31 -0.22 2.77 -0.22
C GLY A 31 -1.63 3.26 0.12
N GLN A 32 -1.98 3.32 1.41
CA GLN A 32 -3.30 3.76 1.89
C GLN A 32 -3.45 5.29 1.99
N GLY A 33 -2.41 6.05 1.64
CA GLY A 33 -2.38 7.51 1.78
C GLY A 33 -2.26 8.02 3.23
N ASN A 34 -1.87 7.13 4.15
CA ASN A 34 -1.62 7.42 5.56
C ASN A 34 -0.51 6.51 6.09
N ASP A 35 -0.08 6.76 7.33
CA ASP A 35 0.95 6.02 8.05
C ASP A 35 0.37 5.03 9.08
N VAL A 36 -0.88 4.63 8.93
CA VAL A 36 -1.57 3.74 9.88
C VAL A 36 -1.17 2.28 9.65
N ASP A 37 -0.99 1.52 10.74
CA ASP A 37 -0.78 0.08 10.69
C ASP A 37 -2.11 -0.66 10.50
N TYR A 38 -2.15 -1.58 9.53
CA TYR A 38 -3.35 -2.37 9.23
C TYR A 38 -3.09 -3.83 9.57
N ILE A 39 -3.75 -4.34 10.60
CA ILE A 39 -3.61 -5.76 11.00
C ILE A 39 -4.39 -6.74 10.12
N LYS A 40 -5.24 -6.23 9.22
CA LYS A 40 -6.08 -7.03 8.31
C LYS A 40 -5.90 -6.54 6.87
N PRO A 41 -6.01 -7.44 5.87
CA PRO A 41 -5.98 -7.06 4.46
C PRO A 41 -6.98 -5.93 4.18
N THR A 42 -6.45 -4.78 3.76
CA THR A 42 -7.24 -3.58 3.49
C THR A 42 -7.11 -3.21 2.03
N LYS A 43 -8.25 -3.01 1.37
CA LYS A 43 -8.29 -2.75 -0.08
C LYS A 43 -7.68 -1.38 -0.37
N ILE A 44 -6.82 -1.32 -1.39
CA ILE A 44 -6.35 -0.06 -1.96
C ILE A 44 -7.41 0.48 -2.92
N ASN A 45 -7.79 1.73 -2.72
CA ASN A 45 -8.72 2.44 -3.59
C ASN A 45 -7.94 3.21 -4.64
N PHE A 46 -7.92 2.69 -5.87
CA PHE A 46 -7.39 3.41 -7.02
C PHE A 46 -8.44 4.38 -7.57
N PRO A 47 -8.05 5.58 -8.02
CA PRO A 47 -8.98 6.57 -8.57
C PRO A 47 -9.57 6.17 -9.93
N ARG A 48 -9.06 5.10 -10.55
CA ARG A 48 -9.51 4.56 -11.83
C ARG A 48 -9.57 3.04 -11.76
N HIS A 49 -10.33 2.45 -12.68
CA HIS A 49 -10.31 1.01 -12.90
C HIS A 49 -8.94 0.62 -13.44
N VAL A 50 -8.17 -0.07 -12.61
CA VAL A 50 -6.83 -0.55 -12.95
C VAL A 50 -6.73 -2.03 -12.62
N LYS A 51 -5.94 -2.74 -13.42
CA LYS A 51 -5.62 -4.15 -13.18
C LYS A 51 -4.15 -4.27 -12.79
N ALA A 52 -3.90 -4.79 -11.59
CA ALA A 52 -2.54 -5.07 -11.15
C ALA A 52 -1.94 -6.18 -12.02
N LEU A 53 -0.77 -5.90 -12.61
CA LEU A 53 0.00 -6.87 -13.38
C LEU A 53 1.13 -7.47 -12.54
N GLN A 54 1.80 -6.64 -11.75
CA GLN A 54 2.92 -7.04 -10.90
C GLN A 54 2.96 -6.21 -9.63
N VAL A 55 3.36 -6.84 -8.52
CA VAL A 55 3.63 -6.18 -7.24
C VAL A 55 5.00 -6.66 -6.74
N SER A 56 5.78 -5.75 -6.18
CA SER A 56 7.04 -6.06 -5.50
C SER A 56 7.13 -5.26 -4.21
N CYS A 57 7.63 -5.90 -3.15
CA CYS A 57 7.78 -5.29 -1.84
C CYS A 57 9.25 -5.29 -1.44
N GLY A 58 9.77 -4.11 -1.09
CA GLY A 58 11.02 -3.95 -0.36
C GLY A 58 10.76 -3.89 1.15
N PHE A 59 11.80 -3.52 1.90
CA PHE A 59 11.70 -3.42 3.36
C PHE A 59 10.66 -2.37 3.82
N ASN A 60 10.73 -1.15 3.26
CA ASN A 60 9.86 -0.02 3.61
C ASN A 60 9.19 0.62 2.38
N HIS A 61 9.00 -0.13 1.29
CA HIS A 61 8.31 0.38 0.11
C HIS A 61 7.61 -0.75 -0.65
N THR A 62 6.57 -0.38 -1.39
CA THR A 62 5.86 -1.27 -2.30
C THR A 62 5.76 -0.61 -3.66
N GLY A 63 6.13 -1.35 -4.71
CA GLY A 63 5.97 -0.94 -6.10
C GLY A 63 4.99 -1.86 -6.81
N ALA A 64 4.18 -1.30 -7.71
CA ALA A 64 3.23 -2.08 -8.50
C ALA A 64 3.08 -1.52 -9.91
N ILE A 65 2.92 -2.43 -10.88
CA ILE A 65 2.66 -2.12 -12.29
C ILE A 65 1.18 -2.42 -12.56
N PHE A 66 0.50 -1.44 -13.14
CA PHE A 66 -0.92 -1.52 -13.46
C PHE A 66 -1.16 -1.32 -14.94
N GLU A 67 -2.12 -2.07 -15.48
CA GLU A 67 -2.74 -1.82 -16.77
C GLU A 67 -3.97 -0.93 -16.57
N TYR A 68 -4.07 0.14 -17.36
CA TYR A 68 -5.28 0.95 -17.45
C TYR A 68 -6.24 0.27 -18.44
N SER A 69 -7.48 0.09 -17.98
CA SER A 69 -8.61 -0.38 -18.79
C SER A 69 -9.52 0.78 -19.17
#